data_AF-R7S7M9-F1
#
_entry.id   AF-R7S7M9-F1
#
_cell.length_a   1.000
_cell.length_b   1.000
_cell.length_c   1.000
_cell.angle_alpha   90.00
_cell.angle_beta   90.00
_cell.angle_gamma   90.00
#
_symmetry.space_group_name_H-M   'P 1'
#
loop_
_entity.id
_entity.type
_entity.pdbx_description
1 polymer ?
#
loop_
_entity_poly.entity_id
_entity_poly.type
_entity_poly.pdbx_seq_one_letter_code
_entity_poly.pdbx_strand_id
1 'polypeptide(L)'
;AMARGPRISDQLRERIVAWREEGTSIQDITRLAGCKERAIYKVLALHRTTGSIATPESLIPRGRPRVLSRTDIDYIYSLLADNPTIYLDEIQAKLAADRDVD
;
A
#
# COMPACT_ATOMS: atom_id res chain seq x y z
N ALA A 1 7.37 17.61 6.95
CA ALA A 1 6.28 16.65 6.65
C ALA A 1 5.02 17.12 7.36
N MET A 2 3.92 17.41 6.65
CA MET A 2 2.66 17.77 7.30
C MET A 2 2.11 16.54 8.03
N ALA A 3 1.90 16.65 9.34
CA ALA A 3 1.32 15.60 10.15
C ALA A 3 -0.08 15.27 9.60
N ARG A 4 -0.28 14.01 9.16
CA ARG A 4 -1.62 13.49 8.86
C ARG A 4 -2.42 13.52 10.16
N GLY A 5 -3.59 14.15 10.13
CA GLY A 5 -4.56 14.05 11.22
C GLY A 5 -4.90 12.58 11.54
N PRO A 6 -5.41 12.32 12.75
CA PRO A 6 -5.71 10.96 13.21
C PRO A 6 -6.56 10.21 12.19
N ARG A 7 -6.22 8.95 11.95
CA ARG A 7 -6.98 8.10 11.03
C ARG A 7 -8.35 7.84 11.64
N ILE A 8 -9.37 7.84 10.79
CA ILE A 8 -10.70 7.34 11.14
C ILE A 8 -10.53 5.88 11.59
N SER A 9 -10.99 5.55 12.80
CA SER A 9 -10.95 4.18 13.31
C SER A 9 -11.75 3.24 12.42
N ASP A 10 -11.39 1.96 12.38
CA ASP A 10 -12.10 1.01 11.53
C ASP A 10 -13.57 0.84 11.98
N GLN A 11 -13.85 0.90 13.28
CA GLN A 11 -15.23 0.95 13.80
C GLN A 11 -16.05 2.11 13.24
N LEU A 12 -15.44 3.30 13.10
CA LEU A 12 -16.14 4.45 12.53
C LEU A 12 -16.36 4.29 11.02
N ARG A 13 -15.45 3.60 10.31
CA ARG A 13 -15.64 3.26 8.90
C ARG A 13 -16.78 2.26 8.71
N GLU A 14 -16.87 1.25 9.57
CA GLU A 14 -17.98 0.28 9.58
C GLU A 14 -19.32 0.99 9.76
N ARG A 15 -19.42 1.91 10.72
CA ARG A 15 -20.66 2.69 10.91
C ARG A 15 -21.00 3.56 9.72
N ILE A 16 -20.01 4.19 9.08
CA ILE A 16 -20.22 5.01 7.87
C ILE A 16 -20.81 4.16 6.73
N VAL A 17 -20.32 2.93 6.55
CA VAL A 17 -20.83 2.00 5.54
C VAL A 17 -22.25 1.57 5.89
N ALA A 18 -22.49 1.13 7.13
CA ALA A 18 -23.81 0.70 7.60
C ALA A 18 -24.87 1.81 7.42
N TRP A 19 -24.58 3.04 7.85
CA TRP A 19 -25.50 4.17 7.64
C TRP A 19 -25.79 4.43 6.17
N ARG A 20 -24.84 4.16 5.27
CA ARG A 20 -25.07 4.34 3.84
C ARG A 20 -25.95 3.25 3.25
N GLU A 21 -25.83 2.02 3.74
CA GLU A 21 -26.69 0.89 3.37
C GLU A 21 -28.12 1.07 3.91
N GLU A 22 -28.26 1.67 5.09
CA GLU A 22 -29.54 2.08 5.69
C GLU A 22 -30.20 3.28 4.96
N GLY A 23 -29.54 3.87 3.96
CA GLY A 23 -30.08 4.98 3.16
C GLY A 23 -29.88 6.37 3.76
N THR A 24 -29.05 6.52 4.80
CA THR A 24 -28.77 7.80 5.45
C THR A 24 -28.10 8.79 4.49
N SER A 25 -28.49 10.06 4.59
CA SER A 25 -27.89 11.13 3.78
C SER A 25 -26.42 11.36 4.17
N ILE A 26 -25.61 11.82 3.22
CA ILE A 26 -24.17 12.07 3.48
C ILE A 26 -23.98 13.22 4.46
N GLN A 27 -24.89 14.20 4.47
CA GLN A 27 -24.88 15.33 5.40
C GLN A 27 -25.12 14.85 6.84
N ASP A 28 -26.08 13.93 7.03
CA ASP A 28 -26.35 13.34 8.34
C ASP A 28 -25.19 12.46 8.81
N ILE A 29 -24.60 11.66 7.91
CA ILE A 29 -23.41 10.85 8.22
C ILE A 29 -22.24 11.76 8.62
N THR A 30 -22.05 12.90 7.95
CA THR A 30 -21.02 13.90 8.28
C THR A 30 -21.24 14.46 9.69
N ARG A 31 -22.49 14.78 10.03
CA ARG A 31 -22.87 15.28 11.36
C ARG A 31 -22.66 14.22 12.44
N LEU A 32 -23.04 12.97 12.18
CA LEU A 32 -22.92 11.86 13.14
C LEU A 32 -21.48 11.39 13.33
N ALA A 33 -20.69 11.34 12.26
CA ALA A 33 -19.30 10.88 12.29
C ALA A 33 -18.30 11.96 12.73
N GLY A 34 -18.70 13.25 12.74
CA GLY A 34 -17.79 14.37 12.99
C GLY A 34 -16.66 14.50 11.96
N CYS A 35 -16.82 13.88 10.79
CA CYS A 35 -15.81 13.79 9.74
C CYS A 35 -16.24 14.60 8.51
N LYS A 36 -15.28 15.17 7.78
CA LYS A 36 -15.57 15.89 6.52
C LYS A 36 -16.16 14.95 5.47
N GLU A 37 -17.08 15.43 4.64
CA GLU A 37 -17.69 14.68 3.53
C GLU A 37 -16.66 13.95 2.66
N ARG A 38 -15.53 14.61 2.34
CA ARG A 38 -14.44 14.02 1.56
C ARG A 38 -13.90 12.71 2.16
N ALA A 39 -13.89 12.60 3.49
CA ALA A 39 -13.44 11.39 4.17
C ALA A 39 -14.47 10.26 4.05
N ILE A 40 -15.76 10.60 4.16
CA ILE A 40 -16.86 9.65 3.97
C ILE A 40 -16.85 9.09 2.53
N TYR A 41 -16.74 9.96 1.51
CA TYR A 41 -16.64 9.51 0.12
C TYR A 41 -15.43 8.60 -0.12
N LYS A 42 -14.29 8.86 0.52
CA LYS A 42 -13.11 7.98 0.42
C LYS A 42 -13.37 6.60 1.02
N VAL A 43 -14.03 6.53 2.18
CA VAL A 43 -14.38 5.25 2.83
C VAL A 43 -15.36 4.47 1.95
N LEU A 44 -16.42 5.14 1.45
CA LEU A 44 -17.40 4.50 0.58
C LEU A 44 -16.81 4.05 -0.76
N ALA A 45 -15.90 4.82 -1.35
CA ALA A 45 -15.19 4.43 -2.56
C ALA A 45 -14.31 3.20 -2.33
N LEU A 46 -13.53 3.18 -1.25
CA LEU A 46 -12.71 2.03 -0.88
C LEU A 46 -13.57 0.78 -0.65
N HIS A 47 -14.68 0.91 0.08
CA HIS A 47 -15.61 -0.20 0.31
C HIS A 47 -16.18 -0.75 -1.00
N ARG A 48 -16.57 0.12 -1.95
CA ARG A 48 -17.07 -0.32 -3.27
C ARG A 48 -16.01 -1.01 -4.11
N THR A 49 -14.76 -0.59 -4.05
CA THR A 49 -13.68 -1.15 -4.87
C THR A 49 -13.11 -2.44 -4.29
N THR A 50 -13.00 -2.54 -2.98
CA THR A 50 -12.28 -3.64 -2.30
C THR A 50 -13.21 -4.58 -1.54
N GLY A 51 -14.46 -4.19 -1.25
CA GLY A 51 -15.37 -4.92 -0.36
C GLY A 51 -14.90 -4.97 1.10
N SER A 52 -13.80 -4.27 1.42
CA SER A 52 -13.18 -4.27 2.74
C SER A 52 -13.30 -2.90 3.39
N ILE A 53 -13.55 -2.91 4.68
CA ILE A 53 -13.71 -1.71 5.51
C ILE A 53 -12.34 -1.27 6.08
N ALA A 54 -11.43 -2.22 6.24
CA ALA A 54 -10.05 -1.95 6.62
C ALA A 54 -9.28 -1.37 5.42
N THR A 55 -8.43 -0.37 5.68
CA THR A 55 -7.38 -0.07 4.71
C THR A 55 -6.36 -1.19 4.83
N PRO A 56 -6.20 -2.07 3.83
CA PRO A 56 -5.25 -3.15 3.95
C PRO A 56 -3.86 -2.56 4.17
N GLU A 57 -3.14 -3.09 5.15
CA GLU A 57 -1.80 -2.58 5.49
C GLU A 57 -0.84 -2.64 4.29
N SER A 58 -1.10 -3.56 3.36
CA SER A 58 -0.39 -3.69 2.08
C SER A 58 -0.51 -2.48 1.15
N LEU A 59 -1.57 -1.68 1.27
CA LEU A 59 -1.73 -0.42 0.52
C LEU A 59 -1.04 0.76 1.19
N ILE A 60 -0.51 0.60 2.40
CA ILE A 60 0.29 1.64 3.05
C ILE A 60 1.71 1.50 2.51
N PRO A 61 2.20 2.43 1.68
CA PRO A 61 3.56 2.34 1.17
C PRO A 61 4.51 2.51 2.37
N ARG A 62 5.12 1.42 2.83
CA ARG A 62 6.20 1.45 3.81
C ARG A 62 7.50 1.71 3.06
N GLY A 63 7.80 3.00 2.87
CA GLY A 63 9.04 3.45 2.24
C GLY A 63 9.02 3.45 0.71
N ARG A 64 10.21 3.62 0.11
CA ARG A 64 10.41 3.62 -1.34
C ARG A 64 10.27 2.17 -1.87
N PRO A 65 9.60 1.96 -3.02
CA PRO A 65 9.58 0.66 -3.68
C PRO A 65 11.00 0.11 -3.89
N ARG A 66 11.17 -1.21 -3.72
CA ARG A 66 12.47 -1.86 -3.94
C ARG A 66 12.80 -1.86 -5.42
N VAL A 67 14.05 -1.55 -5.76
CA VAL A 67 14.58 -1.60 -7.14
C VAL A 67 14.90 -3.04 -7.56
N LEU A 68 15.26 -3.88 -6.60
CA LEU A 68 15.50 -5.31 -6.79
C LEU A 68 14.23 -6.11 -6.48
N SER A 69 13.84 -6.93 -7.44
CA SER A 69 12.80 -7.95 -7.29
C SER A 69 13.31 -9.13 -6.45
N ARG A 70 12.43 -10.08 -6.14
CA ARG A 70 12.84 -11.29 -5.42
C ARG A 70 13.80 -12.14 -6.26
N THR A 71 13.54 -12.26 -7.56
CA THR A 71 14.37 -13.01 -8.51
C THR A 71 15.80 -12.44 -8.57
N ASP A 72 15.93 -11.10 -8.60
CA ASP A 72 17.26 -10.47 -8.60
C ASP A 72 18.05 -10.80 -7.32
N ILE A 73 17.36 -10.83 -6.18
CA ILE A 73 17.98 -11.17 -4.89
C ILE A 73 18.47 -12.62 -4.91
N ASP A 74 17.64 -13.54 -5.38
CA ASP A 74 17.99 -14.96 -5.43
C ASP A 74 19.17 -15.20 -6.41
N TYR A 75 19.24 -14.46 -7.52
CA TYR A 75 20.39 -14.45 -8.44
C TYR A 75 21.68 -13.91 -7.82
N ILE A 76 21.60 -12.82 -7.04
CA ILE A 76 22.76 -12.30 -6.30
C ILE A 76 23.27 -13.36 -5.31
N TYR A 77 22.36 -14.09 -4.65
CA TYR A 77 22.74 -15.17 -3.74
C TYR A 77 23.46 -16.31 -4.45
N SER A 78 23.02 -16.72 -5.65
CA SER A 78 23.75 -17.74 -6.42
C SER A 78 25.13 -17.24 -6.85
N LEU A 79 25.25 -15.98 -7.29
CA LEU A 79 26.55 -15.40 -7.65
C LEU A 79 27.55 -15.40 -6.48
N LEU A 80 27.08 -15.07 -5.27
CA LEU A 80 27.89 -15.09 -4.06
C LEU A 80 28.24 -16.51 -3.61
N ALA A 81 27.34 -17.47 -3.82
CA ALA A 81 27.61 -18.87 -3.52
C ALA A 81 28.69 -19.46 -4.45
N ASP A 82 28.64 -19.11 -5.74
CA ASP A 82 29.59 -19.59 -6.75
C ASP A 82 30.94 -18.88 -6.66
N ASN A 83 30.94 -17.58 -6.36
CA ASN A 83 32.15 -16.79 -6.19
C ASN A 83 32.01 -15.77 -5.03
N PRO A 84 32.44 -16.12 -3.81
CA PRO A 84 32.27 -15.25 -2.64
C PRO A 84 33.21 -14.04 -2.63
N THR A 85 34.21 -13.97 -3.53
CA THR A 85 35.09 -12.80 -3.64
C THR A 85 34.66 -11.81 -4.73
N ILE A 86 33.46 -12.00 -5.32
CA ILE A 86 32.90 -11.10 -6.32
C ILE A 86 32.67 -9.70 -5.73
N TYR A 87 33.03 -8.67 -6.49
CA TYR A 87 32.84 -7.28 -6.09
C TYR A 87 31.44 -6.77 -6.44
N LEU A 88 31.03 -5.67 -5.79
CA LEU A 88 29.69 -5.12 -5.95
C LEU A 88 29.43 -4.61 -7.38
N ASP A 89 30.41 -3.97 -8.00
CA ASP A 89 30.36 -3.49 -9.38
C ASP A 89 30.24 -4.65 -10.37
N GLU A 90 30.91 -5.77 -10.12
CA GLU A 90 30.77 -6.99 -10.91
C GLU A 90 29.38 -7.60 -10.80
N ILE A 91 28.80 -7.64 -9.58
CA ILE A 91 27.40 -8.06 -9.37
C ILE A 91 26.45 -7.15 -10.16
N GLN A 92 26.67 -5.83 -10.11
CA GLN A 92 25.85 -4.86 -10.84
C GLN A 92 25.96 -5.04 -12.36
N ALA A 93 27.17 -5.27 -12.89
CA ALA A 93 27.38 -5.53 -14.30
C ALA A 93 26.68 -6.82 -14.76
N LYS A 94 26.76 -7.89 -13.95
CA LYS A 94 26.08 -9.16 -14.24
C LYS A 94 24.56 -9.04 -14.19
N LEU A 95 24.01 -8.35 -13.19
CA LEU A 95 22.58 -8.06 -13.09
C LEU A 95 22.08 -7.20 -14.26
N ALA A 96 22.87 -6.22 -14.69
CA ALA A 96 22.52 -5.37 -15.83
C ALA A 96 22.51 -6.17 -17.13
N ALA A 97 23.50 -7.05 -17.33
CA ALA A 97 23.56 -7.94 -18.48
C ALA A 97 22.38 -8.93 -18.50
N ASP A 98 22.08 -9.59 -17.37
CA ASP A 98 21.00 -10.59 -17.28
C ASP A 98 19.61 -9.98 -17.49
N ARG A 99 19.41 -8.73 -17.07
CA ARG A 99 18.16 -7.98 -17.27
C ARG A 99 17.96 -7.43 -18.69
N ASP A 100 19.03 -7.32 -19.49
CA ASP A 100 19.01 -6.76 -20.86
C ASP A 100 19.01 -7.85 -21.95
N VAL A 101 19.03 -9.12 -21.54
CA VAL A 101 18.81 -10.26 -22.45
C VAL A 101 17.31 -10.58 -22.47
N ASP A 102 16.60 -9.91 -23.36
CA ASP A 102 15.32 -10.35 -23.95
C ASP A 102 15.60 -11.06 -25.30
#